data_AF-A0A7X0A5S7-F1
#
_entry.id   AF-A0A7X0A5S7-F1
#
_cell.length_a   1.000
_cell.length_b   1.000
_cell.length_c   1.000
_cell.angle_alpha   90.00
_cell.angle_beta   90.00
_cell.angle_gamma   90.00
#
_symmetry.space_group_name_H-M   'P 1'
#
loop_
_entity.id
_entity.type
_entity.pdbx_description
1 polymer ?
#
loop_
_entity_poly.entity_id
_entity_poly.type
_entity_poly.pdbx_seq_one_letter_code
_entity_poly.pdbx_strand_id
1 'polypeptide(L)'
;MRTWVQNHEDKTLLQFDQPLNEYLANDALRDFFLNTQHPIQQLLKNRFIACHLGRRARVVYFAPISGDPLLAPTEQRIYNLARRMDSERMDVPFRSVYPNKQTEAGDTAEISTYPIESEEIRYNSGNHFISRPANTNVFDENSKRCTAKSEGNLLVLFKRGFLEDRLHDVKMLTTQMHEAGETQPQFFVIYSRHSLVEGHFGTSLVIMDPANPDFPQRIMVCDTLLKELPQHPRWWNHFIAEYSNVFGDAIAEIVEDLSHPLQKVNIKGDAPYRHDWDCPYYATSMADALAGLVKNNPELLLNGTIDEIHDAMKAIMQDYYQPDHEIKTRSAIQQVNRLKRWKSGREVIKDLVVEVSRKSSYEL
;
A
#
# COMPACT_ATOMS: atom_id res chain seq x y z
N MET A 1 26.39 18.66 1.44
CA MET A 1 27.39 17.61 1.77
C MET A 1 28.74 18.17 2.20
N ARG A 2 29.40 19.03 1.42
CA ARG A 2 30.69 19.65 1.82
C ARG A 2 30.70 20.19 3.26
N THR A 3 29.69 20.97 3.62
CA THR A 3 29.55 21.50 4.99
C THR A 3 29.39 20.42 6.05
N TRP A 4 28.71 19.31 5.75
CA TRP A 4 28.56 18.22 6.72
C TRP A 4 29.90 17.50 6.94
N VAL A 5 30.62 17.21 5.85
CA VAL A 5 31.96 16.59 5.89
C VAL A 5 32.92 17.44 6.71
N GLN A 6 32.98 18.75 6.47
CA GLN A 6 33.82 19.68 7.23
C GLN A 6 33.50 19.70 8.74
N ASN A 7 32.25 19.44 9.11
CA ASN A 7 31.81 19.44 10.50
C ASN A 7 31.89 18.05 11.17
N HIS A 8 32.25 17.00 10.43
CA HIS A 8 32.25 15.61 10.88
C HIS A 8 33.43 14.84 10.29
N GLU A 9 34.61 15.45 10.23
CA GLU A 9 35.84 14.84 9.70
C GLU A 9 36.19 13.53 10.43
N ASP A 10 35.77 13.37 11.69
CA ASP A 10 35.90 12.15 12.49
C ASP A 10 34.99 11.00 12.01
N LYS A 11 33.98 11.29 11.19
CA LYS A 11 32.96 10.33 10.72
C LYS A 11 33.03 10.03 9.24
N THR A 12 34.06 10.50 8.53
CA THR A 12 34.29 10.26 7.10
C THR A 12 35.25 9.10 6.87
N LEU A 13 34.89 7.92 7.38
CA LEU A 13 35.75 6.73 7.39
C LEU A 13 36.20 6.29 5.98
N LEU A 14 35.40 6.55 4.95
CA LEU A 14 35.68 6.15 3.56
C LEU A 14 36.44 7.23 2.76
N GLN A 15 36.71 8.40 3.34
CA GLN A 15 37.42 9.47 2.64
C GLN A 15 38.93 9.19 2.55
N PHE A 16 39.52 8.49 3.54
CA PHE A 16 40.97 8.36 3.71
C PHE A 16 41.71 7.83 2.46
N ASP A 17 41.03 7.02 1.64
CA ASP A 17 41.63 6.38 0.47
C ASP A 17 41.38 7.12 -0.86
N GLN A 18 40.74 8.29 -0.85
CA GLN A 18 40.32 8.97 -2.09
C GLN A 18 40.30 10.51 -2.02
N PRO A 19 40.43 11.22 -3.16
CA PRO A 19 40.27 12.67 -3.23
C PRO A 19 38.87 13.14 -2.76
N LEU A 20 38.80 14.31 -2.11
CA LEU A 20 37.55 14.86 -1.57
C LEU A 20 36.41 14.94 -2.59
N ASN A 21 36.68 15.28 -3.85
CA ASN A 21 35.64 15.36 -4.87
C ASN A 21 35.05 13.98 -5.21
N GLU A 22 35.88 12.94 -5.21
CA GLU A 22 35.46 11.55 -5.44
C GLU A 22 34.64 11.04 -4.23
N TYR A 23 35.12 11.32 -3.02
CA TYR A 23 34.40 11.02 -1.79
C TYR A 23 33.01 11.69 -1.74
N LEU A 24 32.95 12.99 -2.06
CA LEU A 24 31.69 13.73 -2.11
C LEU A 24 30.72 13.17 -3.15
N ALA A 25 31.26 12.65 -4.26
CA ALA A 25 30.47 12.07 -5.32
C ALA A 25 29.95 10.68 -4.95
N ASN A 26 30.70 9.85 -4.22
CA ASN A 26 30.40 8.43 -4.02
C ASN A 26 29.95 8.07 -2.60
N ASP A 27 30.71 8.47 -1.58
CA ASP A 27 30.61 7.88 -0.23
C ASP A 27 30.11 8.85 0.84
N ALA A 28 30.23 10.16 0.65
CA ALA A 28 29.82 11.15 1.64
C ALA A 28 28.33 11.06 2.02
N LEU A 29 27.48 10.64 1.07
CA LEU A 29 26.05 10.41 1.36
C LEU A 29 25.86 9.14 2.20
N ARG A 30 26.60 8.06 1.91
CA ARG A 30 26.56 6.82 2.70
C ARG A 30 26.97 7.11 4.14
N ASP A 31 28.11 7.75 4.34
CA ASP A 31 28.62 8.09 5.68
C ASP A 31 27.66 9.01 6.43
N PHE A 32 27.03 9.95 5.73
CA PHE A 32 25.97 10.77 6.30
C PHE A 32 24.81 9.92 6.81
N PHE A 33 24.32 8.94 6.05
CA PHE A 33 23.24 8.05 6.49
C PHE A 33 23.64 7.13 7.64
N LEU A 34 24.89 6.67 7.67
CA LEU A 34 25.41 5.80 8.74
C LEU A 34 25.59 6.55 10.07
N ASN A 35 26.00 7.81 10.01
CA ASN A 35 26.46 8.55 11.18
C ASN A 35 25.50 9.66 11.67
N THR A 36 24.38 9.85 10.98
CA THR A 36 23.39 10.88 11.33
C THR A 36 22.11 10.24 11.84
N GLN A 37 21.61 10.73 12.98
CA GLN A 37 20.30 10.34 13.46
C GLN A 37 19.20 10.95 12.58
N HIS A 38 18.27 10.12 12.07
CA HIS A 38 17.20 10.52 11.15
C HIS A 38 17.71 11.28 9.90
N PRO A 39 18.58 10.69 9.07
CA PRO A 39 19.28 11.37 7.97
C PRO A 39 18.32 11.96 6.93
N ILE A 40 17.20 11.30 6.59
CA ILE A 40 16.19 11.88 5.69
C ILE A 40 15.58 13.15 6.29
N GLN A 41 15.19 13.15 7.56
CA GLN A 41 14.64 14.35 8.20
C GLN A 41 15.66 15.50 8.17
N GLN A 42 16.93 15.21 8.41
CA GLN A 42 18.01 16.21 8.32
C GLN A 42 18.21 16.74 6.89
N LEU A 43 18.18 15.87 5.86
CA LEU A 43 18.24 16.29 4.46
C LEU A 43 17.04 17.18 4.08
N LEU A 44 15.85 16.86 4.58
CA LEU A 44 14.61 17.57 4.30
C LEU A 44 14.54 18.97 4.95
N LYS A 45 15.44 19.31 5.89
CA LYS A 45 15.63 20.70 6.33
C LYS A 45 16.06 21.62 5.18
N ASN A 46 16.75 21.07 4.18
CA ASN A 46 17.05 21.81 2.96
C ASN A 46 15.81 21.87 2.05
N ARG A 47 15.27 23.08 1.87
CA ARG A 47 14.07 23.32 1.06
C ARG A 47 14.18 22.79 -0.37
N PHE A 48 15.34 22.90 -1.02
CA PHE A 48 15.51 22.43 -2.40
C PHE A 48 15.41 20.91 -2.47
N ILE A 49 16.03 20.20 -1.53
CA ILE A 49 15.95 18.74 -1.41
C ILE A 49 14.49 18.33 -1.11
N ALA A 50 13.85 18.98 -0.14
CA ALA A 50 12.46 18.69 0.20
C ALA A 50 11.50 18.90 -0.97
N CYS A 51 11.64 20.01 -1.71
CA CYS A 51 10.83 20.27 -2.90
C CYS A 51 11.10 19.25 -4.02
N HIS A 52 12.36 18.87 -4.25
CA HIS A 52 12.74 17.90 -5.29
C HIS A 52 12.20 16.50 -4.97
N LEU A 53 12.47 15.99 -3.77
CA LEU A 53 11.98 14.68 -3.34
C LEU A 53 10.45 14.68 -3.20
N GLY A 54 9.83 15.77 -2.75
CA GLY A 54 8.37 15.91 -2.62
C GLY A 54 7.62 16.29 -3.90
N ARG A 55 8.27 16.25 -5.07
CA ARG A 55 7.71 16.78 -6.33
C ARG A 55 6.47 16.01 -6.80
N ARG A 56 5.59 16.71 -7.52
CA ARG A 56 4.35 16.13 -8.08
C ARG A 56 4.66 15.22 -9.28
N ALA A 57 3.82 14.23 -9.55
CA ALA A 57 4.03 13.26 -10.63
C ALA A 57 4.19 13.91 -12.02
N ARG A 58 3.56 15.07 -12.27
CA ARG A 58 3.67 15.81 -13.55
C ARG A 58 5.08 16.29 -13.91
N VAL A 59 6.00 16.35 -12.95
CA VAL A 59 7.42 16.73 -13.16
C VAL A 59 8.36 15.54 -13.02
N VAL A 60 7.82 14.33 -13.10
CA VAL A 60 8.57 13.08 -13.04
C VAL A 60 8.44 12.43 -14.40
N TYR A 61 9.58 12.16 -15.03
CA TYR A 61 9.59 11.35 -16.22
C TYR A 61 9.52 9.88 -15.82
N PHE A 62 8.53 9.16 -16.34
CA PHE A 62 8.40 7.72 -16.15
C PHE A 62 8.75 7.01 -17.46
N ALA A 63 9.61 6.00 -17.39
CA ALA A 63 9.96 5.17 -18.53
C ALA A 63 8.67 4.55 -19.12
N PRO A 64 8.39 4.73 -20.42
CA PRO A 64 7.14 4.24 -21.03
C PRO A 64 6.96 2.72 -20.93
N ILE A 65 8.06 1.96 -20.96
CA ILE A 65 8.05 0.50 -20.98
C ILE A 65 7.99 -0.07 -19.55
N SER A 66 8.91 0.32 -18.67
CA SER A 66 8.98 -0.24 -17.31
C SER A 66 8.10 0.48 -16.30
N GLY A 67 7.66 1.70 -16.60
CA GLY A 67 6.95 2.57 -15.64
C GLY A 67 7.85 3.15 -14.54
N ASP A 68 9.17 2.94 -14.62
CA ASP A 68 10.14 3.43 -13.63
C ASP A 68 10.28 4.94 -13.67
N PRO A 69 10.31 5.63 -12.51
CA PRO A 69 10.71 7.03 -12.48
C PRO A 69 12.19 7.12 -12.85
N LEU A 70 12.53 8.01 -13.79
CA LEU A 70 13.93 8.36 -14.04
C LEU A 70 14.42 9.27 -12.92
N LEU A 71 15.27 8.72 -12.08
CA LEU A 71 15.89 9.40 -10.95
C LEU A 71 17.33 9.77 -11.32
N ALA A 72 17.77 10.95 -10.89
CA ALA A 72 19.20 11.24 -10.89
C ALA A 72 19.92 10.27 -9.93
N PRO A 73 21.19 9.90 -10.18
CA PRO A 73 21.94 8.97 -9.32
C PRO A 73 21.90 9.35 -7.84
N THR A 74 22.10 10.64 -7.53
CA THR A 74 22.02 11.15 -6.15
C THR A 74 20.65 10.96 -5.52
N GLU A 75 19.57 11.17 -6.27
CA GLU A 75 18.21 10.96 -5.77
C GLU A 75 17.94 9.47 -5.49
N GLN A 76 18.36 8.60 -6.39
CA GLN A 76 18.24 7.15 -6.22
C GLN A 76 18.99 6.68 -4.96
N ARG A 77 20.22 7.16 -4.74
CA ARG A 77 21.00 6.84 -3.54
C ARG A 77 20.31 7.29 -2.26
N ILE A 78 19.71 8.48 -2.23
CA ILE A 78 18.95 8.95 -1.05
C ILE A 78 17.86 7.93 -0.69
N TYR A 79 17.03 7.50 -1.64
CA TYR A 79 15.96 6.54 -1.35
C TYR A 79 16.50 5.15 -0.98
N ASN A 80 17.55 4.69 -1.68
CA ASN A 80 18.15 3.38 -1.44
C ASN A 80 18.78 3.29 -0.05
N LEU A 81 19.56 4.31 0.35
CA LEU A 81 20.16 4.39 1.68
C LEU A 81 19.09 4.55 2.77
N ALA A 82 18.02 5.30 2.52
CA ALA A 82 16.89 5.37 3.45
C ALA A 82 16.26 4.01 3.71
N ARG A 83 16.12 3.19 2.67
CA ARG A 83 15.55 1.84 2.78
C ARG A 83 16.43 0.87 3.58
N ARG A 84 17.74 1.13 3.70
CA ARG A 84 18.65 0.31 4.54
C ARG A 84 18.49 0.58 6.02
N MET A 85 17.88 1.70 6.37
CA MET A 85 17.69 2.05 7.76
C MET A 85 16.66 1.11 8.39
N ASP A 86 16.94 0.65 9.61
CA ASP A 86 16.07 -0.25 10.38
C ASP A 86 14.82 0.47 10.96
N SER A 87 14.23 1.37 10.18
CA SER A 87 13.06 2.14 10.56
C SER A 87 12.12 2.30 9.37
N GLU A 88 10.97 1.63 9.43
CA GLU A 88 9.91 1.74 8.41
C GLU A 88 9.49 3.20 8.14
N ARG A 89 9.61 4.07 9.15
CA ARG A 89 9.26 5.50 9.06
C ARG A 89 10.18 6.29 8.13
N MET A 90 11.37 5.75 7.83
CA MET A 90 12.37 6.40 6.99
C MET A 90 12.32 5.93 5.54
N ASP A 91 11.66 4.79 5.26
CA ASP A 91 11.51 4.28 3.90
C ASP A 91 10.51 5.14 3.11
N VAL A 92 10.91 5.54 1.91
CA VAL A 92 10.05 6.26 0.97
C VAL A 92 9.50 5.24 -0.03
N PRO A 93 8.19 4.91 0.04
CA PRO A 93 7.59 3.81 -0.70
C PRO A 93 7.88 3.84 -2.19
N PHE A 94 8.21 2.69 -2.75
CA PHE A 94 8.43 2.49 -4.19
C PHE A 94 9.53 3.33 -4.81
N ARG A 95 10.33 4.08 -4.06
CA ARG A 95 11.39 4.91 -4.64
C ARG A 95 12.79 4.31 -4.52
N SER A 96 12.89 3.18 -3.83
CA SER A 96 14.11 2.44 -3.55
C SER A 96 14.06 1.02 -4.14
N VAL A 97 15.22 0.41 -4.36
CA VAL A 97 15.37 -1.04 -4.60
C VAL A 97 15.72 -1.75 -3.28
N TYR A 98 15.56 -3.08 -3.21
CA TYR A 98 15.90 -3.83 -2.00
C TYR A 98 17.39 -3.72 -1.63
N PRO A 99 17.76 -3.74 -0.33
CA PRO A 99 19.16 -3.57 0.10
C PRO A 99 20.15 -4.54 -0.56
N ASN A 100 19.76 -5.79 -0.79
CA ASN A 100 20.58 -6.80 -1.48
C ASN A 100 20.76 -6.54 -2.99
N LYS A 101 20.09 -5.54 -3.54
CA LYS A 101 20.22 -5.08 -4.93
C LYS A 101 20.92 -3.73 -5.04
N GLN A 102 21.62 -3.32 -3.98
CA GLN A 102 22.30 -2.04 -3.91
C GLN A 102 23.81 -2.24 -3.74
N THR A 103 24.62 -1.45 -4.43
CA THR A 103 26.07 -1.33 -4.15
C THR A 103 26.28 -0.69 -2.78
N GLU A 104 27.46 -0.77 -2.16
CA GLU A 104 27.67 -0.16 -0.84
C GLU A 104 27.35 1.34 -0.78
N ALA A 105 27.59 2.10 -1.85
CA ALA A 105 27.27 3.52 -1.98
C ALA A 105 25.75 3.82 -2.12
N GLY A 106 24.93 2.77 -2.28
CA GLY A 106 23.48 2.89 -2.45
C GLY A 106 23.03 3.02 -3.91
N ASP A 107 23.88 2.75 -4.89
CA ASP A 107 23.46 2.62 -6.29
C ASP A 107 22.71 1.31 -6.50
N THR A 108 21.86 1.22 -7.53
CA THR A 108 21.31 -0.07 -7.94
C THR A 108 22.42 -0.91 -8.57
N ALA A 109 22.66 -2.12 -8.04
CA ALA A 109 23.66 -3.03 -8.56
C ALA A 109 23.28 -3.50 -9.97
N GLU A 110 24.26 -3.64 -10.85
CA GLU A 110 24.02 -4.14 -12.20
C GLU A 110 23.58 -5.61 -12.17
N ILE A 111 22.70 -6.00 -13.09
CA ILE A 111 22.20 -7.39 -13.17
C ILE A 111 23.34 -8.40 -13.37
N SER A 112 24.40 -7.98 -14.06
CA SER A 112 25.65 -8.74 -14.29
C SER A 112 26.36 -9.14 -12.99
N THR A 113 26.16 -8.39 -11.90
CA THR A 113 26.81 -8.64 -10.60
C THR A 113 26.15 -9.76 -9.79
N TYR A 114 24.95 -10.19 -10.17
CA TYR A 114 24.27 -11.32 -9.52
C TYR A 114 24.75 -12.66 -10.10
N PRO A 115 24.76 -13.77 -9.34
CA PRO A 115 25.13 -15.09 -9.84
C PRO A 115 24.31 -15.49 -11.08
N ILE A 116 24.96 -16.10 -12.09
CA ILE A 116 24.34 -16.39 -13.40
C ILE A 116 23.18 -17.38 -13.29
N GLU A 117 23.38 -18.36 -12.42
CA GLU A 117 22.45 -19.42 -12.05
C GLU A 117 21.28 -18.93 -11.19
N SER A 118 21.29 -17.68 -10.71
CA SER A 118 20.25 -17.14 -9.86
C SER A 118 19.24 -16.28 -10.63
N GLU A 119 18.51 -16.93 -11.53
CA GLU A 119 17.45 -16.30 -12.33
C GLU A 119 16.40 -15.62 -11.43
N GLU A 120 16.08 -16.24 -10.29
CA GLU A 120 15.16 -15.68 -9.31
C GLU A 120 15.68 -14.36 -8.72
N ILE A 121 16.95 -14.26 -8.32
CA ILE A 121 17.51 -12.99 -7.79
C ILE A 121 17.57 -11.92 -8.89
N ARG A 122 18.02 -12.31 -10.07
CA ARG A 122 18.17 -11.44 -11.24
C ARG A 122 16.84 -10.84 -11.68
N TYR A 123 15.75 -11.60 -11.63
CA TYR A 123 14.42 -11.19 -12.10
C TYR A 123 13.36 -11.06 -11.00
N ASN A 124 13.74 -11.10 -9.71
CA ASN A 124 12.79 -10.93 -8.61
C ASN A 124 12.08 -9.57 -8.68
N SER A 125 10.87 -9.53 -8.12
CA SER A 125 10.17 -8.33 -7.70
C SER A 125 11.12 -7.31 -7.05
N GLY A 126 10.90 -6.03 -7.34
CA GLY A 126 11.71 -4.95 -6.75
C GLY A 126 12.67 -4.23 -7.69
N ASN A 127 13.03 -4.81 -8.84
CA ASN A 127 13.88 -4.14 -9.84
C ASN A 127 13.17 -2.93 -10.43
N HIS A 128 11.90 -3.11 -10.80
CA HIS A 128 11.08 -2.07 -11.41
C HIS A 128 10.06 -1.53 -10.41
N PHE A 129 9.77 -0.25 -10.52
CA PHE A 129 8.77 0.52 -9.79
C PHE A 129 7.40 -0.15 -9.79
N ILE A 130 7.01 -0.74 -10.92
CA ILE A 130 5.71 -1.42 -11.08
C ILE A 130 5.69 -2.81 -10.43
N SER A 131 6.84 -3.46 -10.26
CA SER A 131 6.95 -4.82 -9.70
C SER A 131 7.36 -4.83 -8.23
N ARG A 132 7.34 -3.67 -7.56
CA ARG A 132 7.61 -3.53 -6.12
C ARG A 132 6.34 -3.78 -5.30
N PRO A 133 6.42 -4.51 -4.18
CA PRO A 133 5.28 -4.72 -3.28
C PRO A 133 4.77 -3.45 -2.61
N ALA A 134 3.45 -3.36 -2.50
CA ALA A 134 2.74 -2.97 -1.27
C ALA A 134 3.60 -2.88 0.00
N ASN A 135 4.14 -1.71 0.38
CA ASN A 135 4.69 -1.52 1.73
C ASN A 135 3.65 -0.88 2.67
N THR A 136 3.97 -0.84 3.95
CA THR A 136 3.03 -0.41 5.00
C THR A 136 2.62 1.06 4.90
N ASN A 137 3.42 1.91 4.26
CA ASN A 137 3.04 3.30 4.02
C ASN A 137 1.92 3.44 2.97
N VAL A 138 1.76 2.48 2.05
CA VAL A 138 0.57 2.44 1.16
C VAL A 138 -0.68 2.18 1.96
N PHE A 139 -0.58 1.28 2.92
CA PHE A 139 -1.65 1.01 3.85
C PHE A 139 -2.03 2.29 4.60
N ASP A 140 -1.05 2.95 5.22
CA ASP A 140 -1.29 4.14 6.04
C ASP A 140 -1.82 5.35 5.22
N GLU A 141 -1.38 5.52 3.98
CA GLU A 141 -1.87 6.62 3.13
C GLU A 141 -3.30 6.39 2.64
N ASN A 142 -3.61 5.15 2.24
CA ASN A 142 -4.96 4.82 1.78
C ASN A 142 -5.96 4.75 2.95
N SER A 143 -5.51 4.34 4.14
CA SER A 143 -6.33 4.29 5.34
C SER A 143 -6.91 5.66 5.67
N LYS A 144 -6.08 6.73 5.67
CA LYS A 144 -6.49 8.10 6.01
C LYS A 144 -7.73 8.57 5.24
N ARG A 145 -7.82 8.23 3.94
CA ARG A 145 -8.96 8.62 3.10
C ARG A 145 -10.22 7.82 3.44
N CYS A 146 -10.08 6.51 3.60
CA CYS A 146 -11.21 5.63 3.82
C CYS A 146 -11.76 5.76 5.24
N THR A 147 -10.91 5.85 6.25
CA THR A 147 -11.33 6.01 7.66
C THR A 147 -11.99 7.36 7.94
N ALA A 148 -11.66 8.40 7.17
CA ALA A 148 -12.35 9.69 7.25
C ALA A 148 -13.84 9.62 6.86
N LYS A 149 -14.31 8.52 6.24
CA LYS A 149 -15.73 8.29 5.95
C LYS A 149 -16.51 7.69 7.12
N SER A 150 -15.82 7.13 8.13
CA SER A 150 -16.46 6.54 9.31
C SER A 150 -17.29 7.60 10.04
N GLU A 151 -18.59 7.37 10.12
CA GLU A 151 -19.57 8.29 10.71
C GLU A 151 -20.89 7.55 10.92
N GLY A 152 -21.60 7.86 12.01
CA GLY A 152 -22.85 7.18 12.35
C GLY A 152 -22.67 5.67 12.42
N ASN A 153 -23.47 4.93 11.64
CA ASN A 153 -23.47 3.48 11.63
C ASN A 153 -22.39 2.86 10.71
N LEU A 154 -21.51 3.68 10.11
CA LEU A 154 -20.41 3.21 9.27
C LEU A 154 -19.09 3.26 10.05
N LEU A 155 -18.43 2.12 10.18
CA LEU A 155 -17.07 1.99 10.68
C LEU A 155 -16.17 1.39 9.61
N VAL A 156 -15.17 2.16 9.17
CA VAL A 156 -14.14 1.68 8.26
C VAL A 156 -12.93 1.19 9.07
N LEU A 157 -12.75 -0.13 9.10
CA LEU A 157 -11.66 -0.81 9.82
C LEU A 157 -10.46 -1.01 8.91
N PHE A 158 -9.56 -0.03 8.96
CA PHE A 158 -8.32 -0.01 8.17
C PHE A 158 -7.11 -0.09 9.12
N LYS A 159 -6.87 -1.26 9.71
CA LYS A 159 -5.79 -1.51 10.69
C LYS A 159 -4.82 -2.59 10.21
N ARG A 160 -3.52 -2.44 10.52
CA ARG A 160 -2.50 -3.48 10.27
C ARG A 160 -2.89 -4.79 10.97
N GLY A 161 -2.60 -5.94 10.35
CA GLY A 161 -2.96 -7.26 10.87
C GLY A 161 -3.65 -8.11 9.80
N PHE A 162 -4.42 -9.09 10.27
CA PHE A 162 -5.15 -10.04 9.41
C PHE A 162 -6.66 -9.84 9.52
N LEU A 163 -7.43 -10.58 8.72
CA LEU A 163 -8.88 -10.45 8.70
C LEU A 163 -9.51 -10.90 10.01
N GLU A 164 -9.12 -12.06 10.56
CA GLU A 164 -9.65 -12.58 11.84
C GLU A 164 -9.55 -11.56 12.98
N ASP A 165 -8.43 -10.84 13.11
CA ASP A 165 -8.28 -9.77 14.11
C ASP A 165 -9.35 -8.67 13.97
N ARG A 166 -9.73 -8.34 12.73
CA ARG A 166 -10.73 -7.32 12.43
C ARG A 166 -12.14 -7.85 12.66
N LEU A 167 -12.39 -9.13 12.41
CA LEU A 167 -13.67 -9.76 12.69
C LEU A 167 -13.92 -9.85 14.20
N HIS A 168 -12.89 -10.12 15.00
CA HIS A 168 -12.97 -10.00 16.46
C HIS A 168 -13.27 -8.57 16.92
N ASP A 169 -12.62 -7.56 16.32
CA ASP A 169 -12.94 -6.14 16.58
C ASP A 169 -14.43 -5.86 16.28
N VAL A 170 -14.97 -6.34 15.15
CA VAL A 170 -16.38 -6.18 14.77
C VAL A 170 -17.32 -6.80 15.79
N LYS A 171 -17.06 -8.05 16.20
CA LYS A 171 -17.89 -8.76 17.18
C LYS A 171 -17.92 -8.00 18.51
N MET A 172 -16.74 -7.62 19.02
CA MET A 172 -16.62 -6.86 20.27
C MET A 172 -17.35 -5.52 20.20
N LEU A 173 -17.17 -4.75 19.13
CA LEU A 173 -17.83 -3.45 18.95
C LEU A 173 -19.36 -3.60 18.88
N THR A 174 -19.85 -4.65 18.20
CA THR A 174 -21.28 -4.92 18.10
C THR A 174 -21.87 -5.31 19.44
N THR A 175 -21.18 -6.12 20.26
CA THR A 175 -21.59 -6.42 21.64
C THR A 175 -21.67 -5.16 22.50
N GLN A 176 -20.70 -4.25 22.37
CA GLN A 176 -20.74 -2.98 23.10
C GLN A 176 -21.93 -2.09 22.67
N MET A 177 -22.24 -2.08 21.37
CA MET A 177 -23.41 -1.38 20.83
C MET A 177 -24.72 -2.00 21.32
N HIS A 178 -24.80 -3.34 21.41
CA HIS A 178 -25.92 -4.05 22.03
C HIS A 178 -26.13 -3.62 23.48
N GLU A 179 -25.06 -3.61 24.29
CA GLU A 179 -25.10 -3.18 25.69
C GLU A 179 -25.50 -1.71 25.85
N ALA A 180 -25.17 -0.87 24.87
CA ALA A 180 -25.59 0.53 24.80
C ALA A 180 -27.05 0.73 24.35
N GLY A 181 -27.74 -0.34 23.95
CA GLY A 181 -29.12 -0.30 23.46
C GLY A 181 -29.27 0.18 22.02
N GLU A 182 -28.20 0.14 21.23
CA GLU A 182 -28.28 0.38 19.79
C GLU A 182 -29.13 -0.70 19.12
N THR A 183 -29.88 -0.30 18.10
CA THR A 183 -30.83 -1.18 17.39
C THR A 183 -30.72 -1.07 15.89
N GLN A 184 -29.96 -0.10 15.39
CA GLN A 184 -29.79 0.11 13.97
C GLN A 184 -28.66 -0.77 13.44
N PRO A 185 -28.79 -1.32 12.20
CA PRO A 185 -27.72 -2.06 11.57
C PRO A 185 -26.43 -1.25 11.50
N GLN A 186 -25.32 -1.92 11.75
CA GLN A 186 -23.96 -1.38 11.78
C GLN A 186 -23.15 -1.94 10.62
N PHE A 187 -22.47 -1.07 9.89
CA PHE A 187 -21.76 -1.39 8.67
C PHE A 187 -20.25 -1.31 8.94
N PHE A 188 -19.56 -2.44 8.82
CA PHE A 188 -18.13 -2.52 8.99
C PHE A 188 -17.45 -2.77 7.65
N VAL A 189 -16.81 -1.74 7.10
CA VAL A 189 -15.96 -1.90 5.90
C VAL A 189 -14.56 -2.25 6.37
N ILE A 190 -14.14 -3.48 6.16
CA ILE A 190 -12.84 -4.00 6.57
C ILE A 190 -11.89 -3.96 5.38
N TYR A 191 -10.71 -3.39 5.57
CA TYR A 191 -9.59 -3.54 4.67
C TYR A 191 -8.44 -4.21 5.45
N SER A 192 -8.02 -5.39 5.00
CA SER A 192 -6.98 -6.17 5.69
C SER A 192 -6.26 -7.13 4.74
N ARG A 193 -5.21 -7.77 5.24
CA ARG A 193 -4.67 -8.98 4.60
C ARG A 193 -5.57 -10.16 4.93
N HIS A 194 -5.72 -11.10 4.01
CA HIS A 194 -6.66 -12.22 4.20
C HIS A 194 -6.22 -13.13 5.32
N SER A 195 -4.94 -13.55 5.29
CA SER A 195 -4.38 -14.38 6.34
C SER A 195 -2.87 -14.17 6.46
N LEU A 196 -2.27 -14.78 7.49
CA LEU A 196 -0.82 -14.83 7.65
C LEU A 196 -0.15 -15.60 6.50
N VAL A 197 -0.84 -16.61 5.96
CA VAL A 197 -0.35 -17.49 4.89
C VAL A 197 -0.48 -16.80 3.53
N GLU A 198 -1.57 -16.06 3.33
CA GLU A 198 -1.89 -15.36 2.09
C GLU A 198 -1.77 -13.85 2.31
N GLY A 199 -0.59 -13.31 2.02
CA GLY A 199 -0.27 -11.88 2.17
C GLY A 199 -0.98 -10.95 1.19
N HIS A 200 -2.07 -11.39 0.57
CA HIS A 200 -2.90 -10.64 -0.37
C HIS A 200 -3.88 -9.72 0.38
N PHE A 201 -4.18 -8.57 -0.22
CA PHE A 201 -5.08 -7.57 0.36
C PHE A 201 -6.45 -7.63 -0.30
N GLY A 202 -7.47 -7.46 0.52
CA GLY A 202 -8.85 -7.43 0.07
C GLY A 202 -9.70 -6.61 0.99
N THR A 203 -11.00 -6.63 0.72
CA THR A 203 -11.97 -5.83 1.42
C THR A 203 -13.18 -6.65 1.72
N SER A 204 -13.83 -6.39 2.84
CA SER A 204 -15.16 -6.93 3.10
C SER A 204 -16.07 -5.88 3.70
N LEU A 205 -17.37 -6.07 3.49
CA LEU A 205 -18.42 -5.39 4.23
C LEU A 205 -19.11 -6.43 5.11
N VAL A 206 -19.09 -6.19 6.42
CA VAL A 206 -19.82 -6.98 7.39
C VAL A 206 -20.95 -6.10 7.94
N ILE A 207 -22.18 -6.55 7.79
CA ILE A 207 -23.36 -5.88 8.33
C ILE A 207 -23.78 -6.63 9.58
N MET A 208 -23.77 -5.94 10.72
CA MET A 208 -24.16 -6.49 12.01
C MET A 208 -25.47 -5.86 12.47
N ASP A 209 -26.34 -6.66 13.06
CA ASP A 209 -27.47 -6.17 13.84
C ASP A 209 -27.06 -6.20 15.32
N PRO A 210 -26.98 -5.05 16.02
CA PRO A 210 -26.72 -5.04 17.45
C PRO A 210 -27.72 -5.86 18.28
N ALA A 211 -28.93 -6.12 17.79
CA ALA A 211 -29.86 -7.02 18.48
C ALA A 211 -29.40 -8.50 18.47
N ASN A 212 -28.52 -8.87 17.52
CA ASN A 212 -27.90 -10.18 17.41
C ASN A 212 -26.37 -10.05 17.19
N PRO A 213 -25.60 -9.70 18.24
CA PRO A 213 -24.17 -9.39 18.09
C PRO A 213 -23.28 -10.60 17.77
N ASP A 214 -23.80 -11.81 17.91
CA ASP A 214 -23.03 -13.05 17.72
C ASP A 214 -22.96 -13.50 16.26
N PHE A 215 -23.86 -13.03 15.40
CA PHE A 215 -23.92 -13.46 14.00
C PHE A 215 -24.22 -12.30 13.05
N PRO A 216 -23.41 -12.08 12.00
CA PRO A 216 -23.66 -11.06 10.99
C PRO A 216 -24.99 -11.27 10.26
N GLN A 217 -25.64 -10.16 9.90
CA GLN A 217 -26.84 -10.18 9.05
C GLN A 217 -26.49 -10.48 7.59
N ARG A 218 -25.36 -9.95 7.10
CA ARG A 218 -24.90 -10.11 5.72
C ARG A 218 -23.39 -9.87 5.62
N ILE A 219 -22.70 -10.62 4.77
CA ILE A 219 -21.27 -10.44 4.50
C ILE A 219 -21.04 -10.40 3.00
N MET A 220 -20.32 -9.37 2.54
CA MET A 220 -19.83 -9.28 1.17
C MET A 220 -18.30 -9.22 1.19
N VAL A 221 -17.65 -10.13 0.47
CA VAL A 221 -16.19 -10.16 0.32
C VAL A 221 -15.82 -9.68 -1.08
N CYS A 222 -14.88 -8.75 -1.14
CA CYS A 222 -14.38 -8.12 -2.35
C CYS A 222 -12.89 -8.44 -2.53
N ASP A 223 -12.57 -9.27 -3.51
CA ASP A 223 -11.21 -9.51 -3.98
C ASP A 223 -11.06 -9.02 -5.45
N THR A 224 -9.82 -8.89 -5.86
CA THR A 224 -9.39 -8.71 -7.25
C THR A 224 -9.30 -10.00 -8.06
N LEU A 225 -9.26 -11.14 -7.36
CA LEU A 225 -9.28 -12.48 -7.92
C LEU A 225 -10.72 -12.98 -7.88
N LEU A 226 -11.20 -13.65 -8.94
CA LEU A 226 -12.55 -14.20 -8.96
C LEU A 226 -12.60 -15.58 -8.29
N LYS A 227 -13.69 -15.88 -7.58
CA LYS A 227 -13.97 -17.20 -6.99
C LYS A 227 -14.05 -18.32 -8.05
N GLU A 228 -14.55 -18.02 -9.24
CA GLU A 228 -14.80 -18.99 -10.32
C GLU A 228 -13.69 -19.06 -11.38
N LEU A 229 -12.42 -19.02 -10.96
CA LEU A 229 -11.31 -19.27 -11.89
C LEU A 229 -11.11 -20.78 -12.12
N PRO A 230 -10.70 -21.22 -13.33
CA PRO A 230 -10.48 -22.64 -13.66
C PRO A 230 -9.51 -23.38 -12.73
N GLN A 231 -8.67 -22.64 -12.01
CA GLN A 231 -7.86 -23.13 -10.91
C GLN A 231 -8.50 -22.56 -9.64
N HIS A 232 -9.41 -23.33 -9.03
CA HIS A 232 -10.11 -23.01 -7.79
C HIS A 232 -9.23 -22.20 -6.85
N PRO A 233 -9.59 -20.96 -6.52
CA PRO A 233 -8.69 -20.16 -5.73
C PRO A 233 -8.71 -20.66 -4.29
N ARG A 234 -7.57 -21.17 -3.83
CA ARG A 234 -7.34 -21.57 -2.43
C ARG A 234 -7.70 -20.44 -1.44
N TRP A 235 -7.69 -19.20 -1.93
CA TRP A 235 -7.98 -17.98 -1.16
C TRP A 235 -9.41 -17.85 -0.66
N TRP A 236 -10.42 -18.30 -1.43
CA TRP A 236 -11.81 -18.22 -0.98
C TRP A 236 -12.02 -19.06 0.29
N ASN A 237 -11.42 -20.26 0.33
CA ASN A 237 -11.49 -21.13 1.50
C ASN A 237 -10.75 -20.53 2.69
N HIS A 238 -9.68 -19.76 2.47
CA HIS A 238 -9.01 -19.03 3.54
C HIS A 238 -9.95 -17.98 4.13
N PHE A 239 -10.62 -17.16 3.31
CA PHE A 239 -11.61 -16.20 3.82
C PHE A 239 -12.71 -16.86 4.64
N ILE A 240 -13.33 -17.91 4.09
CA ILE A 240 -14.40 -18.61 4.80
C ILE A 240 -13.88 -19.14 6.14
N ALA A 241 -12.67 -19.68 6.20
CA ALA A 241 -12.07 -20.15 7.46
C ALA A 241 -11.89 -19.01 8.49
N GLU A 242 -11.39 -17.85 8.07
CA GLU A 242 -11.24 -16.68 8.98
C GLU A 242 -12.59 -16.22 9.54
N TYR A 243 -13.64 -16.22 8.72
CA TYR A 243 -15.01 -15.92 9.18
C TYR A 243 -15.56 -17.01 10.11
N SER A 244 -15.37 -18.29 9.77
CA SER A 244 -15.82 -19.42 10.58
C SER A 244 -15.15 -19.46 11.95
N ASN A 245 -13.88 -19.07 12.05
CA ASN A 245 -13.16 -19.00 13.32
C ASN A 245 -13.83 -18.03 14.32
N VAL A 246 -14.44 -16.95 13.82
CA VAL A 246 -15.02 -15.90 14.68
C VAL A 246 -16.53 -16.06 14.90
N PHE A 247 -17.27 -16.45 13.85
CA PHE A 247 -18.74 -16.51 13.86
C PHE A 247 -19.33 -17.93 13.76
N GLY A 248 -18.47 -18.96 13.65
CA GLY A 248 -18.86 -20.35 13.49
C GLY A 248 -19.15 -20.76 12.04
N ASP A 249 -19.18 -22.07 11.77
CA ASP A 249 -19.20 -22.63 10.41
C ASP A 249 -20.42 -22.25 9.57
N ALA A 250 -21.55 -21.94 10.20
CA ALA A 250 -22.78 -21.52 9.51
C ALA A 250 -22.59 -20.23 8.69
N ILE A 251 -21.56 -19.44 9.00
CA ILE A 251 -21.26 -18.19 8.29
C ILE A 251 -21.00 -18.40 6.79
N ALA A 252 -20.48 -19.58 6.42
CA ALA A 252 -20.16 -19.91 5.04
C ALA A 252 -21.37 -19.84 4.10
N GLU A 253 -22.60 -19.93 4.62
CA GLU A 253 -23.83 -19.87 3.82
C GLU A 253 -24.25 -18.44 3.46
N ILE A 254 -23.77 -17.42 4.20
CA ILE A 254 -24.17 -16.01 4.00
C ILE A 254 -23.04 -15.13 3.46
N VAL A 255 -21.84 -15.68 3.27
CA VAL A 255 -20.72 -14.95 2.66
C VAL A 255 -20.92 -14.89 1.14
N GLU A 256 -21.15 -13.68 0.66
CA GLU A 256 -21.35 -13.40 -0.77
C GLU A 256 -20.04 -12.93 -1.42
N ASP A 257 -19.84 -13.34 -2.67
CA ASP A 257 -18.71 -12.90 -3.49
C ASP A 257 -19.09 -11.63 -4.26
N LEU A 258 -18.42 -10.52 -3.93
CA LEU A 258 -18.54 -9.22 -4.59
C LEU A 258 -17.19 -8.84 -5.24
N SER A 259 -16.40 -9.85 -5.63
CA SER A 259 -15.08 -9.65 -6.21
C SER A 259 -15.12 -9.02 -7.59
N HIS A 260 -14.19 -8.12 -7.85
CA HIS A 260 -14.02 -7.42 -9.11
C HIS A 260 -12.81 -8.00 -9.87
N PRO A 261 -12.91 -8.41 -11.15
CA PRO A 261 -11.81 -9.04 -11.89
C PRO A 261 -10.76 -8.03 -12.38
N LEU A 262 -10.25 -7.20 -11.48
CA LEU A 262 -9.26 -6.16 -11.77
C LEU A 262 -7.84 -6.72 -11.90
N GLN A 263 -7.60 -7.89 -11.31
CA GLN A 263 -6.35 -8.62 -11.48
C GLN A 263 -6.59 -9.77 -12.45
N LYS A 264 -6.23 -9.55 -13.72
CA LYS A 264 -6.16 -10.66 -14.68
C LYS A 264 -5.05 -11.59 -14.21
N VAL A 265 -5.41 -12.82 -13.83
CA VAL A 265 -4.45 -13.90 -13.60
C VAL A 265 -3.72 -14.10 -14.92
N ASN A 266 -2.48 -13.61 -15.01
CA ASN A 266 -1.66 -13.87 -16.19
C ASN A 266 -1.52 -15.39 -16.31
N ILE A 267 -2.01 -15.93 -17.43
CA ILE A 267 -1.61 -17.27 -17.86
C ILE A 267 -0.08 -17.22 -17.99
N LYS A 268 0.63 -18.20 -17.43
CA LYS A 268 2.09 -18.34 -17.59
C LYS A 268 2.44 -18.13 -19.08
N GLY A 269 3.14 -17.04 -19.40
CA GLY A 269 3.54 -16.71 -20.78
C GLY A 269 3.29 -15.27 -21.20
N ASP A 270 2.37 -14.54 -20.56
CA ASP A 270 2.16 -13.12 -20.87
C ASP A 270 3.30 -12.25 -20.33
N ALA A 271 4.06 -11.65 -21.24
CA ALA A 271 5.02 -10.61 -20.91
C ALA A 271 4.31 -9.26 -20.67
N PRO A 272 4.74 -8.43 -19.69
CA PRO A 272 5.66 -8.76 -18.62
C PRO A 272 5.00 -9.55 -17.48
N TYR A 273 5.80 -10.46 -16.94
CA TYR A 273 5.55 -11.40 -15.85
C TYR A 273 5.04 -10.69 -14.57
N ARG A 274 3.91 -11.18 -14.04
CA ARG A 274 3.35 -11.00 -12.67
C ARG A 274 2.90 -9.59 -12.23
N HIS A 275 1.64 -9.52 -11.78
CA HIS A 275 0.92 -8.30 -11.37
C HIS A 275 0.36 -8.41 -9.94
N ASP A 276 1.18 -8.89 -8.99
CA ASP A 276 0.69 -9.26 -7.65
C ASP A 276 0.85 -8.16 -6.59
N TRP A 277 1.22 -6.94 -6.98
CA TRP A 277 1.58 -5.88 -6.03
C TRP A 277 0.67 -4.66 -6.01
N ASP A 278 -0.33 -4.60 -6.88
CA ASP A 278 -1.32 -3.52 -6.93
C ASP A 278 -2.62 -3.84 -6.18
N CYS A 279 -2.76 -5.06 -5.64
CA CYS A 279 -3.89 -5.46 -4.79
C CYS A 279 -4.28 -4.43 -3.70
N PRO A 280 -3.33 -3.71 -3.07
CA PRO A 280 -3.70 -2.71 -2.06
C PRO A 280 -4.50 -1.54 -2.64
N TYR A 281 -4.21 -1.14 -3.88
CA TYR A 281 -4.90 -0.01 -4.52
C TYR A 281 -6.30 -0.39 -4.99
N TYR A 282 -6.45 -1.62 -5.49
CA TYR A 282 -7.75 -2.16 -5.89
C TYR A 282 -8.65 -2.35 -4.67
N ALA A 283 -8.15 -3.04 -3.63
CA ALA A 283 -8.86 -3.23 -2.37
C ALA A 283 -9.22 -1.90 -1.70
N THR A 284 -8.32 -0.91 -1.71
CA THR A 284 -8.66 0.42 -1.19
C THR A 284 -9.82 1.04 -1.97
N SER A 285 -9.83 0.91 -3.30
CA SER A 285 -10.91 1.46 -4.12
C SER A 285 -12.24 0.74 -3.87
N MET A 286 -12.21 -0.56 -3.60
CA MET A 286 -13.40 -1.33 -3.21
C MET A 286 -13.91 -0.88 -1.83
N ALA A 287 -13.01 -0.71 -0.85
CA ALA A 287 -13.36 -0.17 0.47
C ALA A 287 -13.95 1.24 0.38
N ASP A 288 -13.37 2.10 -0.45
CA ASP A 288 -13.84 3.46 -0.68
C ASP A 288 -15.24 3.48 -1.34
N ALA A 289 -15.49 2.57 -2.29
CA ALA A 289 -16.77 2.40 -2.95
C ALA A 289 -17.85 1.88 -2.01
N LEU A 290 -17.58 0.81 -1.25
CA LEU A 290 -18.49 0.27 -0.24
C LEU A 290 -18.83 1.30 0.82
N ALA A 291 -17.84 1.99 1.38
CA ALA A 291 -18.07 3.09 2.32
C ALA A 291 -18.91 4.22 1.70
N GLY A 292 -18.72 4.49 0.40
CA GLY A 292 -19.56 5.44 -0.35
C GLY A 292 -21.01 4.97 -0.48
N LEU A 293 -21.23 3.68 -0.78
CA LEU A 293 -22.56 3.09 -0.88
C LEU A 293 -23.28 3.08 0.47
N VAL A 294 -22.60 2.75 1.57
CA VAL A 294 -23.20 2.81 2.92
C VAL A 294 -23.71 4.21 3.23
N LYS A 295 -22.93 5.26 2.89
CA LYS A 295 -23.34 6.65 3.16
C LYS A 295 -24.48 7.13 2.27
N ASN A 296 -24.53 6.68 1.03
CA ASN A 296 -25.45 7.23 0.02
C ASN A 296 -26.73 6.40 -0.15
N ASN A 297 -26.64 5.08 0.02
CA ASN A 297 -27.72 4.14 -0.20
C ASN A 297 -27.52 2.84 0.60
N PRO A 298 -27.65 2.87 1.94
CA PRO A 298 -27.47 1.69 2.78
C PRO A 298 -28.52 0.59 2.48
N GLU A 299 -29.71 0.96 2.02
CA GLU A 299 -30.77 0.02 1.63
C GLU A 299 -30.35 -0.90 0.48
N LEU A 300 -29.59 -0.39 -0.49
CA LEU A 300 -29.03 -1.21 -1.56
C LEU A 300 -28.12 -2.32 -0.99
N LEU A 301 -27.37 -2.05 0.08
CA LEU A 301 -26.48 -3.04 0.69
C LEU A 301 -27.22 -4.03 1.58
N LEU A 302 -28.35 -3.63 2.17
CA LEU A 302 -29.19 -4.51 2.99
C LEU A 302 -30.04 -5.44 2.11
N ASN A 303 -30.66 -4.89 1.06
CA ASN A 303 -31.75 -5.55 0.35
C ASN A 303 -31.47 -5.78 -1.15
N GLY A 304 -30.43 -5.15 -1.70
CA GLY A 304 -30.07 -5.30 -3.12
C GLY A 304 -29.36 -6.60 -3.43
N THR A 305 -29.41 -6.98 -4.70
CA THR A 305 -28.66 -8.12 -5.25
C THR A 305 -27.17 -7.78 -5.39
N ILE A 306 -26.33 -8.82 -5.45
CA ILE A 306 -24.89 -8.67 -5.68
C ILE A 306 -24.61 -7.93 -6.99
N ASP A 307 -25.37 -8.20 -8.06
CA ASP A 307 -25.18 -7.53 -9.35
C ASP A 307 -25.46 -6.03 -9.27
N GLU A 308 -26.54 -5.61 -8.59
CA GLU A 308 -26.88 -4.20 -8.42
C GLU A 308 -25.82 -3.47 -7.57
N ILE A 309 -25.34 -4.11 -6.51
CA ILE A 309 -24.28 -3.56 -5.66
C ILE A 309 -22.98 -3.45 -6.45
N HIS A 310 -22.62 -4.50 -7.20
CA HIS A 310 -21.41 -4.54 -8.01
C HIS A 310 -21.41 -3.45 -9.08
N ASP A 311 -22.52 -3.25 -9.79
CA ASP A 311 -22.66 -2.15 -10.77
C ASP A 311 -22.61 -0.77 -10.11
N ALA A 312 -23.23 -0.60 -8.94
CA ALA A 312 -23.12 0.64 -8.18
C ALA A 312 -21.67 0.92 -7.74
N MET A 313 -20.91 -0.11 -7.37
CA MET A 313 -19.47 0.02 -7.06
C MET A 313 -18.67 0.45 -8.29
N LYS A 314 -18.94 -0.12 -9.48
CA LYS A 314 -18.24 0.27 -10.73
C LYS A 314 -18.40 1.76 -11.03
N ALA A 315 -19.59 2.32 -10.81
CA ALA A 315 -19.86 3.75 -11.00
C ALA A 315 -19.00 4.65 -10.08
N ILE A 316 -18.63 4.17 -8.89
CA ILE A 316 -17.78 4.88 -7.93
C ILE A 316 -16.29 4.63 -8.22
N MET A 317 -15.92 3.41 -8.65
CA MET A 317 -14.55 2.95 -8.89
C MET A 317 -13.99 3.42 -10.24
N GLN A 318 -14.10 4.73 -10.51
CA GLN A 318 -13.71 5.38 -11.77
C GLN A 318 -12.21 5.29 -12.09
N ASP A 319 -11.38 4.86 -11.14
CA ASP A 319 -9.97 4.57 -11.39
C ASP A 319 -9.79 3.33 -12.29
N TYR A 320 -10.73 2.39 -12.22
CA TYR A 320 -10.62 1.06 -12.85
C TYR A 320 -11.75 0.75 -13.84
N TYR A 321 -12.89 1.43 -13.69
CA TYR A 321 -14.04 1.28 -14.58
C TYR A 321 -14.27 2.55 -15.41
N GLN A 322 -14.79 2.34 -16.61
CA GLN A 322 -15.27 3.38 -17.51
C GLN A 322 -16.71 3.78 -17.15
N PRO A 323 -17.24 4.91 -17.67
CA PRO A 323 -18.62 5.32 -17.42
C PRO A 323 -19.69 4.33 -17.89
N ASP A 324 -19.37 3.47 -18.85
CA ASP A 324 -20.21 2.36 -19.33
C ASP A 324 -20.01 1.06 -18.53
N HIS A 325 -19.32 1.13 -17.39
CA HIS A 325 -19.04 0.03 -16.47
C HIS A 325 -18.10 -1.06 -17.02
N GLU A 326 -17.47 -0.83 -18.17
CA GLU A 326 -16.41 -1.70 -18.67
C GLU A 326 -15.09 -1.47 -17.93
N ILE A 327 -14.28 -2.51 -17.82
CA ILE A 327 -12.95 -2.41 -17.19
C ILE A 327 -12.04 -1.61 -18.11
N LYS A 328 -11.29 -0.67 -17.54
CA LYS A 328 -10.29 0.09 -18.28
C LYS A 328 -9.20 -0.80 -18.85
N THR A 329 -8.57 -0.35 -19.92
CA THR A 329 -7.43 -1.05 -20.51
C THR A 329 -6.28 -1.19 -19.50
N ARG A 330 -5.45 -2.23 -19.66
CA ARG A 330 -4.28 -2.47 -18.81
C ARG A 330 -3.37 -1.25 -18.70
N SER A 331 -3.14 -0.54 -19.79
CA SER A 331 -2.29 0.66 -19.82
C SER A 331 -2.88 1.81 -19.00
N ALA A 332 -4.21 2.01 -19.05
CA ALA A 332 -4.89 3.02 -18.26
C ALA A 332 -4.83 2.70 -16.75
N ILE A 333 -5.08 1.44 -16.36
CA ILE A 333 -4.97 0.99 -14.97
C ILE A 333 -3.54 1.15 -14.44
N GLN A 334 -2.53 0.71 -15.23
CA GLN A 334 -1.12 0.89 -14.89
C GLN A 334 -0.75 2.36 -14.70
N GLN A 335 -1.27 3.25 -15.54
CA GLN A 335 -1.05 4.69 -15.41
C GLN A 335 -1.64 5.22 -14.09
N VAL A 336 -2.87 4.83 -13.74
CA VAL A 336 -3.51 5.23 -12.49
C VAL A 336 -2.72 4.74 -11.28
N ASN A 337 -2.38 3.45 -11.23
CA ASN A 337 -1.63 2.87 -10.11
C ASN A 337 -0.23 3.47 -9.98
N ARG A 338 0.45 3.77 -11.09
CA ARG A 338 1.74 4.48 -11.08
C ARG A 338 1.62 5.86 -10.42
N LEU A 339 0.56 6.61 -10.72
CA LEU A 339 0.32 7.92 -10.11
C LEU A 339 0.00 7.79 -8.62
N LYS A 340 -0.79 6.79 -8.22
CA LYS A 340 -1.08 6.48 -6.80
C LYS A 340 0.21 6.13 -6.03
N ARG A 341 1.05 5.25 -6.58
CA ARG A 341 2.38 4.89 -6.04
C ARG A 341 3.28 6.10 -5.86
N TRP A 342 3.34 7.00 -6.85
CA TRP A 342 4.15 8.22 -6.71
C TRP A 342 3.62 9.14 -5.61
N LYS A 343 2.28 9.26 -5.53
CA LYS A 343 1.59 10.09 -4.54
C LYS A 343 1.85 9.59 -3.12
N SER A 344 1.77 8.29 -2.85
CA SER A 344 2.04 7.76 -1.50
C SER A 344 3.45 8.11 -1.02
N GLY A 345 4.47 7.90 -1.86
CA GLY A 345 5.84 8.32 -1.54
C GLY A 345 6.00 9.83 -1.34
N ARG A 346 5.19 10.64 -2.04
CA ARG A 346 5.19 12.10 -1.88
C ARG A 346 4.59 12.53 -0.54
N GLU A 347 3.49 11.90 -0.12
CA GLU A 347 2.86 12.24 1.16
C GLU A 347 3.75 11.83 2.34
N VAL A 348 4.50 10.72 2.26
CA VAL A 348 5.53 10.39 3.26
C VAL A 348 6.58 11.50 3.39
N ILE A 349 7.13 12.00 2.28
CA ILE A 349 8.08 13.13 2.30
C ILE A 349 7.45 14.37 2.92
N LYS A 350 6.20 14.67 2.58
CA LYS A 350 5.49 15.83 3.11
C LYS A 350 5.26 15.71 4.62
N ASP A 351 4.88 14.54 5.11
CA ASP A 351 4.69 14.29 6.54
C ASP A 351 6.00 14.45 7.32
N LEU A 352 7.12 13.95 6.77
CA LEU A 352 8.45 14.16 7.35
C LEU A 352 8.86 15.66 7.38
N VAL A 353 8.55 16.43 6.34
CA VAL A 353 8.80 17.88 6.32
C VAL A 353 7.98 18.62 7.38
N VAL A 354 6.71 18.22 7.56
CA VAL A 354 5.85 18.79 8.61
C VAL A 354 6.40 18.47 9.99
N GLU A 355 6.85 17.23 10.23
CA GLU A 355 7.47 16.82 11.50
C GLU A 355 8.73 17.64 11.81
N VAL A 356 9.62 17.81 10.81
CA VAL A 356 10.82 18.65 10.94
C VAL A 356 10.46 20.07 11.33
N SER A 357 9.46 20.66 10.68
CA SER A 357 9.02 22.04 10.94
C SER A 357 8.44 22.19 12.35
N ARG A 358 7.68 21.19 12.83
CA ARG A 358 7.13 21.16 14.20
C ARG A 358 8.24 21.07 15.26
N LYS A 359 9.21 20.17 15.10
CA LYS A 359 10.33 20.04 16.05
C LYS A 359 11.12 21.35 16.15
N SER A 360 11.40 22.01 15.03
CA SER A 360 12.06 23.32 15.04
C SER A 360 11.26 24.42 15.74
N SER A 361 9.93 24.33 15.81
CA SER A 361 9.11 25.29 16.57
C SER A 361 9.04 25.03 18.07
N TYR A 362 9.40 23.82 18.53
CA TYR A 362 9.48 23.49 19.97
C TYR A 362 10.91 23.69 20.53
N GLU A 363 11.90 23.86 19.67
CA GLU A 363 13.31 24.11 20.01
C GLU A 363 13.68 25.61 19.94
N LEU A 364 12.71 26.48 19.64
CA LEU A 364 12.77 27.94 19.75
C LEU A 364 12.04 28.38 21.02
#